data_AF-A0A6I1JH03-F1
#
_entry.id   AF-A0A6I1JH03-F1
#
_cell.length_a   1.000
_cell.length_b   1.000
_cell.length_c   1.000
_cell.angle_alpha   90.00
_cell.angle_beta   90.00
_cell.angle_gamma   90.00
#
_symmetry.space_group_name_H-M   'P 1'
#
loop_
_entity.id
_entity.type
_entity.pdbx_description
1 polymer ?
#
loop_
_entity_poly.entity_id
_entity_poly.type
_entity_poly.pdbx_seq_one_letter_code
_entity_poly.pdbx_strand_id
1 'polypeptide(L)'
;MAEGYFPKWTEKSGGIVMPDERLPTGQTIVVGLQHVVAMFGATVLAPILMGFDPNVAILFSGIATLIFFVVTGGRVPSYLGSSFAFIGPVLAAIAAGSAAGAAPNIGVALGGIIAAGALYTVIGLVVMAIGHDWVEKVMPPVVTGAIVAAIGLVLAPIAIGMASGTGPTNAEGSAFSRWIALFTVVAVGAFAVYAPGM
;
A
#
# COMPACT_ATOMS: atom_id res chain seq x y z
N MET A 1 11.11 -25.23 -21.17
CA MET A 1 11.61 -23.88 -21.52
C MET A 1 10.40 -22.97 -21.66
N ALA A 2 10.26 -21.92 -20.85
CA ALA A 2 9.14 -20.98 -20.97
C ALA A 2 9.37 -20.09 -22.21
N GLU A 3 8.51 -20.20 -23.22
CA GLU A 3 8.67 -19.54 -24.54
C GLU A 3 8.34 -18.03 -24.56
N GLY A 4 8.37 -17.31 -23.43
CA GLY A 4 8.04 -15.88 -23.42
C GLY A 4 8.43 -15.12 -22.16
N TYR A 5 8.54 -13.80 -22.29
CA TYR A 5 8.79 -12.88 -21.17
C TYR A 5 7.68 -12.96 -20.10
N PHE A 6 6.44 -13.19 -20.51
CA PHE A 6 5.32 -13.49 -19.61
C PHE A 6 5.05 -15.00 -19.49
N PRO A 7 4.69 -15.50 -18.29
CA PRO A 7 4.23 -16.88 -18.13
C PRO A 7 2.89 -17.09 -18.86
N LYS A 8 2.67 -18.31 -19.36
CA LYS A 8 1.35 -18.71 -19.89
C LYS A 8 0.47 -19.08 -18.70
N TRP A 9 -0.46 -18.20 -18.33
CA TRP A 9 -1.40 -18.46 -17.24
C TRP A 9 -2.45 -19.49 -17.63
N THR A 10 -2.45 -20.64 -16.96
CA THR A 10 -3.43 -21.72 -17.16
C THR A 10 -4.75 -21.38 -16.48
N GLU A 11 -5.87 -21.60 -17.17
CA GLU A 11 -7.18 -21.36 -16.57
C GLU A 11 -7.52 -22.45 -15.54
N LYS A 12 -7.94 -22.02 -14.35
CA LYS A 12 -8.39 -22.90 -13.26
C LYS A 12 -9.67 -22.36 -12.65
N SER A 13 -10.68 -23.21 -12.55
CA SER A 13 -12.04 -22.82 -12.13
C SER A 13 -12.34 -23.07 -10.65
N GLY A 14 -11.37 -23.50 -9.85
CA GLY A 14 -11.56 -23.70 -8.42
C GLY A 14 -10.32 -24.22 -7.68
N GLY A 15 -10.35 -24.09 -6.35
CA GLY A 15 -9.24 -24.44 -5.47
C GLY A 15 -8.21 -23.33 -5.33
N ILE A 16 -7.05 -23.63 -4.74
CA ILE A 16 -5.97 -22.67 -4.56
C ILE A 16 -5.41 -22.28 -5.93
N VAL A 17 -5.52 -21.01 -6.30
CA VAL A 17 -5.00 -20.44 -7.54
C VAL A 17 -3.57 -19.96 -7.31
N MET A 18 -2.62 -20.54 -8.03
CA MET A 18 -1.21 -20.17 -7.95
C MET A 18 -0.87 -18.97 -8.87
N PRO A 19 0.26 -18.28 -8.68
CA PRO A 19 0.64 -17.10 -9.50
C PRO A 19 0.79 -17.38 -11.01
N ASP A 20 1.01 -18.63 -11.40
CA ASP A 20 1.08 -19.12 -12.77
C ASP A 20 -0.28 -19.60 -13.33
N GLU A 21 -1.33 -19.52 -12.54
CA GLU A 21 -2.71 -19.87 -12.90
C GLU A 21 -3.57 -18.59 -12.99
N ARG A 22 -4.69 -18.66 -13.69
CA ARG A 22 -5.70 -17.58 -13.71
C ARG A 22 -7.10 -18.14 -13.55
N LEU A 23 -7.97 -17.36 -12.91
CA LEU A 23 -9.40 -17.63 -12.87
C LEU A 23 -10.05 -17.36 -14.23
N PRO A 24 -11.25 -17.93 -14.49
CA PRO A 24 -12.13 -17.47 -15.56
C PRO A 24 -12.26 -15.95 -15.57
N THR A 25 -12.35 -15.35 -16.76
CA THR A 25 -12.32 -13.87 -16.94
C THR A 25 -13.31 -13.13 -16.06
N GLY A 26 -14.53 -13.65 -15.91
CA GLY A 26 -15.55 -13.05 -15.03
C GLY A 26 -15.14 -13.03 -13.56
N GLN A 27 -14.65 -14.15 -13.04
CA GLN A 27 -14.16 -14.25 -11.65
C GLN A 27 -12.92 -13.37 -11.44
N THR A 28 -12.01 -13.32 -12.41
CA THR A 28 -10.82 -12.45 -12.37
C THR A 28 -11.20 -10.98 -12.22
N ILE A 29 -12.22 -10.51 -12.96
CA ILE A 29 -12.71 -9.13 -12.85
C ILE A 29 -13.27 -8.86 -11.45
N VAL A 30 -14.06 -9.78 -10.89
CA VAL A 30 -14.65 -9.63 -9.55
C VAL A 30 -13.57 -9.58 -8.46
N VAL A 31 -12.59 -10.49 -8.53
CA VAL A 31 -11.45 -10.51 -7.57
C VAL A 31 -10.58 -9.26 -7.74
N GLY A 32 -10.40 -8.78 -8.98
CA GLY A 32 -9.71 -7.52 -9.26
C GLY A 32 -10.41 -6.32 -8.62
N LEU A 33 -11.74 -6.24 -8.72
CA LEU A 33 -12.54 -5.20 -8.06
C LEU A 33 -12.44 -5.29 -6.54
N GLN A 34 -12.48 -6.50 -5.97
CA GLN A 34 -12.19 -6.73 -4.55
C GLN A 34 -10.82 -6.17 -4.17
N HIS A 35 -9.79 -6.41 -4.99
CA HIS A 35 -8.44 -5.95 -4.71
C HIS A 35 -8.35 -4.42 -4.70
N VAL A 36 -9.02 -3.76 -5.65
CA VAL A 36 -9.10 -2.28 -5.69
C VAL A 36 -9.77 -1.75 -4.42
N VAL A 37 -10.91 -2.31 -4.02
CA VAL A 37 -11.63 -1.88 -2.81
C VAL A 37 -10.81 -2.13 -1.55
N ALA A 38 -10.12 -3.27 -1.48
CA ALA A 38 -9.26 -3.62 -0.35
C ALA A 38 -8.08 -2.64 -0.18
N MET A 39 -7.45 -2.23 -1.28
CA MET A 39 -6.30 -1.33 -1.25
C MET A 39 -6.68 0.15 -1.14
N PHE A 40 -7.90 0.52 -1.56
CA PHE A 40 -8.37 1.90 -1.63
C PHE A 40 -8.15 2.69 -0.33
N GLY A 41 -8.53 2.10 0.81
CA GLY A 41 -8.46 2.78 2.11
C GLY A 41 -7.06 3.29 2.43
N ALA A 42 -6.04 2.43 2.27
CA ALA A 42 -4.65 2.80 2.54
C ALA A 42 -4.09 3.75 1.48
N THR A 43 -4.39 3.49 0.20
CA THR A 43 -3.89 4.30 -0.93
C THR A 43 -4.42 5.74 -0.89
N VAL A 44 -5.64 5.97 -0.39
CA VAL A 44 -6.25 7.31 -0.25
C VAL A 44 -5.87 7.98 1.07
N LEU A 45 -5.77 7.23 2.16
CA LEU A 45 -5.49 7.79 3.47
C LEU A 45 -4.11 8.45 3.53
N ALA A 46 -3.05 7.81 3.02
CA ALA A 46 -1.70 8.36 3.12
C ALA A 46 -1.55 9.73 2.41
N PRO A 47 -1.99 9.90 1.14
CA PRO A 47 -1.96 11.18 0.45
C PRO A 47 -2.70 12.27 1.20
N ILE A 48 -3.90 11.97 1.73
CA ILE A 48 -4.68 12.94 2.53
C ILE A 48 -3.88 13.40 3.75
N LEU A 49 -3.26 12.48 4.48
CA LEU A 49 -2.43 12.80 5.65
C LEU A 49 -1.19 13.60 5.28
N MET A 50 -0.61 13.37 4.10
CA MET A 50 0.56 14.08 3.59
C MET A 50 0.23 15.42 2.90
N GLY A 51 -1.05 15.72 2.66
CA GLY A 51 -1.49 16.93 1.94
C GLY A 51 -1.37 16.82 0.41
N PHE A 52 -1.33 15.61 -0.14
CA PHE A 52 -1.32 15.35 -1.58
C PHE A 52 -2.74 15.10 -2.12
N ASP A 53 -2.92 15.27 -3.44
CA ASP A 53 -4.16 14.92 -4.11
C ASP A 53 -4.35 13.39 -4.15
N PRO A 54 -5.41 12.84 -3.53
CA PRO A 54 -5.63 11.40 -3.48
C PRO A 54 -5.98 10.79 -4.84
N ASN A 55 -6.61 11.54 -5.76
CA ASN A 55 -6.93 11.05 -7.10
C ASN A 55 -5.65 10.85 -7.92
N VAL A 56 -4.70 11.79 -7.80
CA VAL A 56 -3.38 11.67 -8.43
C VAL A 56 -2.63 10.47 -7.86
N ALA A 57 -2.66 10.28 -6.54
CA ALA A 57 -2.02 9.14 -5.89
C ALA A 57 -2.63 7.80 -6.35
N ILE A 58 -3.95 7.69 -6.44
CA ILE A 58 -4.64 6.48 -6.95
C ILE A 58 -4.23 6.23 -8.41
N LEU A 59 -4.24 7.26 -9.26
CA LEU A 59 -3.87 7.14 -10.67
C LEU A 59 -2.44 6.61 -10.82
N PHE A 60 -1.47 7.24 -10.15
CA PHE A 60 -0.07 6.82 -10.23
C PHE A 60 0.21 5.50 -9.53
N SER A 61 -0.54 5.13 -8.48
CA SER A 61 -0.50 3.80 -7.86
C SER A 61 -0.92 2.71 -8.86
N GLY A 62 -1.98 2.94 -9.63
CA GLY A 62 -2.42 2.05 -10.71
C GLY A 62 -1.37 1.94 -11.82
N ILE A 63 -0.86 3.07 -12.31
CA ILE A 63 0.20 3.10 -13.33
C ILE A 63 1.47 2.38 -12.84
N ALA A 64 1.91 2.66 -11.62
CA ALA A 64 3.09 2.04 -11.03
C ALA A 64 2.90 0.52 -10.90
N THR A 65 1.72 0.06 -10.50
CA THR A 65 1.39 -1.38 -10.41
C THR A 65 1.48 -2.05 -11.78
N LEU A 66 1.01 -1.40 -12.85
CA LEU A 66 1.15 -1.91 -14.22
C LEU A 66 2.62 -1.94 -14.68
N ILE A 67 3.39 -0.89 -14.37
CA ILE A 67 4.83 -0.86 -14.66
C ILE A 67 5.54 -1.99 -13.92
N PHE A 68 5.25 -2.19 -12.64
CA PHE A 68 5.83 -3.27 -11.83
C PHE A 68 5.48 -4.64 -12.39
N PHE A 69 4.22 -4.85 -12.79
CA PHE A 69 3.77 -6.09 -13.41
C PHE A 69 4.54 -6.38 -14.70
N VAL A 70 4.72 -5.36 -15.56
CA VAL A 70 5.49 -5.51 -16.79
C VAL A 70 6.97 -5.79 -16.48
N VAL A 71 7.63 -4.99 -15.63
CA VAL A 71 9.06 -5.12 -15.32
C VAL A 71 9.42 -6.46 -14.68
N THR A 72 8.53 -7.01 -13.84
CA THR A 72 8.71 -8.35 -13.23
C THR A 72 8.29 -9.51 -14.16
N GLY A 73 7.85 -9.19 -15.38
CA GLY A 73 7.35 -10.17 -16.34
C GLY A 73 6.14 -10.95 -15.84
N GLY A 74 5.29 -10.33 -15.03
CA GLY A 74 4.06 -10.91 -14.49
C GLY A 74 4.26 -12.07 -13.52
N ARG A 75 5.46 -12.23 -12.93
CA ARG A 75 5.80 -13.34 -12.02
C ARG A 75 5.56 -13.03 -10.55
N VAL A 76 5.50 -11.75 -10.19
CA VAL A 76 5.35 -11.31 -8.80
C VAL A 76 3.98 -10.64 -8.64
N PRO A 77 3.03 -11.24 -7.90
CA PRO A 77 1.75 -10.62 -7.62
C PRO A 77 1.94 -9.54 -6.56
N SER A 78 1.97 -8.27 -6.96
CA SER A 78 2.09 -7.13 -6.04
C SER A 78 1.30 -5.93 -6.52
N TYR A 79 0.75 -5.18 -5.56
CA TYR A 79 0.08 -3.90 -5.76
C TYR A 79 0.90 -2.80 -5.08
N LEU A 80 1.14 -1.70 -5.78
CA LEU A 80 1.93 -0.58 -5.27
C LEU A 80 1.02 0.50 -4.69
N GLY A 81 0.78 0.43 -3.38
CA GLY A 81 0.02 1.44 -2.63
C GLY A 81 0.87 2.57 -2.06
N SER A 82 0.20 3.55 -1.44
CA SER A 82 0.88 4.67 -0.77
C SER A 82 1.61 4.20 0.50
N SER A 83 2.91 4.49 0.61
CA SER A 83 3.72 4.04 1.74
C SER A 83 3.59 4.96 2.96
N PHE A 84 3.06 4.41 4.05
CA PHE A 84 2.89 5.14 5.30
C PHE A 84 4.20 5.53 6.00
N ALA A 85 5.31 4.88 5.66
CA ALA A 85 6.63 5.24 6.18
C ALA A 85 7.05 6.68 5.81
N PHE A 86 6.47 7.25 4.74
CA PHE A 86 6.76 8.61 4.30
C PHE A 86 5.95 9.69 5.04
N ILE A 87 4.91 9.34 5.81
CA ILE A 87 4.06 10.35 6.47
C ILE A 87 4.88 11.24 7.41
N GLY A 88 5.66 10.65 8.32
CA GLY A 88 6.48 11.39 9.27
C GLY A 88 7.51 12.31 8.60
N PRO A 89 8.38 11.79 7.70
CA PRO A 89 9.36 12.59 6.98
C PRO A 89 8.73 13.69 6.11
N VAL A 90 7.61 13.42 5.44
CA VAL A 90 6.92 14.43 4.60
C VAL A 90 6.35 15.55 5.46
N LEU A 91 5.69 15.24 6.58
CA LEU A 91 5.18 16.26 7.49
C LEU A 91 6.30 17.09 8.10
N ALA A 92 7.43 16.46 8.46
CA ALA A 92 8.61 17.17 8.95
C ALA A 92 9.21 18.09 7.87
N ALA A 93 9.30 17.64 6.62
CA ALA A 93 9.80 18.45 5.51
C ALA A 93 8.90 19.65 5.20
N ILE A 94 7.57 19.45 5.22
CA ILE A 94 6.59 20.53 5.03
C ILE A 94 6.70 21.55 6.18
N ALA A 95 6.77 21.09 7.43
CA ALA A 95 6.90 21.94 8.60
C ALA A 95 8.22 22.74 8.58
N ALA A 96 9.34 22.11 8.24
CA ALA A 96 10.64 22.78 8.12
C ALA A 96 10.64 23.86 7.03
N GLY A 97 9.94 23.63 5.91
CA GLY A 97 9.76 24.63 4.84
C GLY A 97 8.88 25.82 5.28
N SER A 98 7.88 25.58 6.14
CA SER A 98 6.99 26.63 6.66
C SER A 98 7.67 27.56 7.67
N ALA A 99 8.69 27.08 8.40
CA ALA A 99 9.49 27.89 9.32
C ALA A 99 10.37 28.93 8.61
N ALA A 100 10.58 28.80 7.29
CA ALA A 100 11.34 29.73 6.47
C ALA A 100 10.49 30.85 5.83
N GLY A 101 9.22 31.01 6.22
CA GLY A 101 8.36 32.10 5.77
C GLY A 101 7.71 31.93 4.40
N ALA A 102 7.75 30.73 3.82
CA ALA A 102 7.06 30.38 2.57
C ALA A 102 5.92 29.38 2.82
N ALA A 103 4.92 29.39 1.92
CA ALA A 103 3.80 28.44 1.88
C ALA A 103 4.24 26.98 2.05
N PRO A 104 3.36 26.05 2.51
CA PRO A 104 3.71 24.64 2.70
C PRO A 104 4.46 24.08 1.49
N ASN A 105 5.73 23.75 1.70
CA ASN A 105 6.68 23.53 0.61
C ASN A 105 6.61 22.07 0.12
N ILE A 106 5.43 21.68 -0.38
CA ILE A 106 5.12 20.34 -0.91
C ILE A 106 6.15 19.92 -1.97
N GLY A 107 6.71 20.87 -2.74
CA GLY A 107 7.76 20.61 -3.72
C GLY A 107 9.02 19.98 -3.14
N VAL A 108 9.44 20.37 -1.93
CA VAL A 108 10.61 19.79 -1.25
C VAL A 108 10.33 18.35 -0.84
N ALA A 109 9.12 18.08 -0.32
CA ALA A 109 8.70 16.72 0.01
C ALA A 109 8.65 15.82 -1.24
N LEU A 110 8.11 16.32 -2.36
CA LEU A 110 8.10 15.60 -3.64
C LEU A 110 9.52 15.32 -4.16
N GLY A 111 10.43 16.30 -4.07
CA GLY A 111 11.84 16.12 -4.41
C GLY A 111 12.51 15.05 -3.56
N GLY A 112 12.21 15.01 -2.25
CA GLY A 112 12.66 13.97 -1.34
C GLY A 112 12.14 12.57 -1.71
N ILE A 113 10.87 12.46 -2.13
CA ILE A 113 10.30 11.19 -2.61
C ILE A 113 11.00 10.72 -3.89
N ILE A 114 11.29 11.62 -4.83
CA ILE A 114 12.04 11.29 -6.05
C ILE A 114 13.46 10.80 -5.69
N ALA A 115 14.15 11.49 -4.78
CA ALA A 115 15.47 11.08 -4.31
C ALA A 115 15.45 9.71 -3.61
N ALA A 116 14.42 9.42 -2.81
CA ALA A 116 14.23 8.11 -2.21
C ALA A 116 14.01 7.02 -3.27
N GLY A 117 13.21 7.29 -4.31
CA GLY A 117 13.02 6.38 -5.45
C GLY A 117 14.31 6.12 -6.23
N ALA A 118 15.14 7.14 -6.44
CA ALA A 118 16.46 6.98 -7.03
C ALA A 118 17.36 6.11 -6.15
N LEU A 119 17.37 6.32 -4.83
CA LEU A 119 18.12 5.49 -3.89
C LEU A 119 17.65 4.03 -3.92
N TYR A 120 16.34 3.77 -3.94
CA TYR A 120 15.81 2.41 -4.09
C TYR A 120 16.23 1.76 -5.40
N THR A 121 16.30 2.52 -6.49
CA THR A 121 16.79 2.03 -7.78
C THR A 121 18.27 1.64 -7.70
N VAL A 122 19.11 2.48 -7.07
CA VAL A 122 20.53 2.18 -6.85
C VAL A 122 20.69 0.92 -5.99
N ILE A 123 19.97 0.81 -4.88
CA ILE A 123 19.98 -0.38 -4.02
C ILE A 123 19.56 -1.62 -4.83
N GLY A 124 18.51 -1.51 -5.64
CA GLY A 124 18.05 -2.59 -6.52
C GLY A 124 19.12 -3.05 -7.52
N LEU A 125 19.85 -2.12 -8.14
CA LEU A 125 20.98 -2.42 -9.03
C LEU A 125 22.13 -3.12 -8.30
N VAL A 126 22.44 -2.69 -7.08
CA VAL A 126 23.47 -3.34 -6.24
C VAL A 126 23.05 -4.76 -5.87
N VAL A 127 21.78 -4.98 -5.52
CA VAL A 127 21.24 -6.32 -5.23
C VAL A 127 21.28 -7.21 -6.47
N MET A 128 20.97 -6.68 -7.66
CA MET A 128 21.09 -7.43 -8.91
C MET A 128 22.54 -7.82 -9.24
N ALA A 129 23.53 -7.01 -8.84
CA ALA A 129 24.94 -7.26 -9.15
C ALA A 129 25.64 -8.20 -8.14
N ILE A 130 25.35 -8.06 -6.84
CA ILE A 130 26.11 -8.72 -5.76
C ILE A 130 25.27 -9.77 -5.01
N GLY A 131 23.95 -9.80 -5.23
CA GLY A 131 23.00 -10.67 -4.52
C GLY A 131 22.34 -9.98 -3.32
N HIS A 132 21.46 -10.71 -2.64
CA HIS A 132 20.57 -10.19 -1.58
C HIS A 132 21.03 -10.54 -0.15
N ASP A 133 22.02 -11.43 0.01
CA ASP A 133 22.46 -11.95 1.32
C ASP A 133 22.86 -10.87 2.34
N TRP A 134 23.41 -9.75 1.86
CA TRP A 134 23.77 -8.63 2.73
C TRP A 134 22.53 -7.88 3.24
N VAL A 135 21.47 -7.79 2.43
CA VAL A 135 20.18 -7.19 2.84
C VAL A 135 19.55 -8.03 3.93
N GLU A 136 19.57 -9.35 3.79
CA GLU A 136 19.03 -10.26 4.82
C GLU A 136 19.79 -10.19 6.14
N LYS A 137 21.12 -9.95 6.09
CA LYS A 137 21.93 -9.72 7.30
C LYS A 137 21.61 -8.40 8.00
N VAL A 138 21.36 -7.34 7.23
CA VAL A 138 21.02 -6.01 7.77
C VAL A 138 19.57 -5.96 8.25
N MET A 139 18.68 -6.67 7.56
CA MET A 139 17.24 -6.70 7.82
C MET A 139 16.75 -8.13 8.09
N PRO A 140 17.25 -8.79 9.16
CA PRO A 140 16.78 -10.12 9.51
C PRO A 140 15.28 -10.07 9.85
N PRO A 141 14.56 -11.22 9.82
CA PRO A 141 13.11 -11.26 9.98
C PRO A 141 12.59 -10.54 11.25
N VAL A 142 13.36 -10.58 12.34
CA VAL A 142 13.03 -9.88 13.58
C VAL A 142 13.04 -8.35 13.42
N VAL A 143 14.00 -7.80 12.66
CA VAL A 143 14.10 -6.35 12.41
C VAL A 143 13.02 -5.91 11.44
N THR A 144 12.86 -6.64 10.33
CA THR A 144 11.83 -6.34 9.33
C THR A 144 10.44 -6.40 9.93
N GLY A 145 10.14 -7.45 10.70
CA GLY A 145 8.87 -7.59 11.41
C GLY A 145 8.64 -6.48 12.44
N ALA A 146 9.67 -6.12 13.22
CA ALA A 146 9.58 -5.03 14.19
C ALA A 146 9.31 -3.67 13.53
N ILE A 147 9.99 -3.35 12.42
CA ILE A 147 9.78 -2.10 11.68
C ILE A 147 8.36 -2.05 11.11
N VAL A 148 7.89 -3.13 10.48
CA VAL A 148 6.53 -3.20 9.91
C VAL A 148 5.47 -3.06 11.01
N ALA A 149 5.65 -3.74 12.15
CA ALA A 149 4.75 -3.63 13.30
C ALA A 149 4.74 -2.21 13.89
N ALA A 150 5.92 -1.57 14.00
CA ALA A 150 6.03 -0.21 14.50
C ALA A 150 5.31 0.80 13.59
N ILE A 151 5.45 0.67 12.25
CA ILE A 151 4.71 1.50 11.28
C ILE A 151 3.20 1.33 11.49
N GLY A 152 2.72 0.10 11.61
CA GLY A 152 1.30 -0.17 11.87
C GLY A 152 0.81 0.46 13.19
N LEU A 153 1.59 0.34 14.27
CA LEU A 153 1.23 0.86 15.59
C LEU A 153 1.18 2.40 15.61
N VAL A 154 2.10 3.07 14.92
CA VAL A 154 2.11 4.55 14.78
C VAL A 154 0.84 5.06 14.11
N LEU A 155 0.21 4.26 13.25
CA LEU A 155 -0.98 4.63 12.48
C LEU A 155 -2.30 4.19 13.12
N ALA A 156 -2.24 3.29 14.10
CA ALA A 156 -3.42 2.82 14.83
C ALA A 156 -4.29 3.97 15.38
N PRO A 157 -3.73 5.05 15.96
CA PRO A 157 -4.54 6.19 16.43
C PRO A 157 -5.31 6.88 15.30
N ILE A 158 -4.72 6.98 14.10
CA ILE A 158 -5.35 7.61 12.94
C ILE A 158 -6.53 6.76 12.47
N ALA A 159 -6.35 5.44 12.39
CA ALA A 159 -7.41 4.51 12.03
C ALA A 159 -8.57 4.55 13.05
N ILE A 160 -8.27 4.61 14.35
CA ILE A 160 -9.27 4.73 15.43
C ILE A 160 -10.02 6.07 15.32
N GLY A 161 -9.33 7.17 15.02
CA GLY A 161 -9.96 8.47 14.79
C GLY A 161 -10.96 8.41 13.64
N MET A 162 -10.55 7.86 12.50
CA MET A 162 -11.44 7.68 11.35
C MET A 162 -12.64 6.77 11.67
N ALA A 163 -12.41 5.66 12.38
CA ALA A 163 -13.46 4.73 12.80
C ALA A 163 -14.45 5.35 13.80
N SER A 164 -13.97 6.21 14.68
CA SER A 164 -14.80 6.89 15.67
C SER A 164 -15.53 8.11 15.12
N GLY A 165 -15.27 8.49 13.86
CA GLY A 165 -15.85 9.65 13.21
C GLY A 165 -15.31 10.97 13.75
N THR A 166 -14.11 10.96 14.36
CA THR A 166 -13.47 12.20 14.81
C THR A 166 -13.04 13.01 13.59
N GLY A 167 -13.41 14.28 13.56
CA GLY A 167 -13.05 15.17 12.48
C GLY A 167 -12.94 16.61 12.97
N PRO A 168 -12.57 17.55 12.07
CA PRO A 168 -12.38 18.96 12.42
C PRO A 168 -13.61 19.62 13.06
N THR A 169 -14.80 19.11 12.76
CA THR A 169 -16.09 19.60 13.27
C THR A 169 -16.65 18.81 14.45
N ASN A 170 -16.10 17.61 14.74
CA ASN A 170 -16.59 16.69 15.78
C ASN A 170 -15.40 16.02 16.49
N ALA A 171 -14.84 16.69 17.49
CA ALA A 171 -13.66 16.19 18.22
C ALA A 171 -13.94 14.93 19.06
N GLU A 172 -15.18 14.76 19.55
CA GLU A 172 -15.58 13.57 20.32
C GLU A 172 -15.94 12.37 19.44
N GLY A 173 -16.07 12.57 18.12
CA GLY A 173 -16.60 11.57 17.20
C GLY A 173 -18.10 11.31 17.40
N SER A 174 -18.61 10.26 16.76
CA SER A 174 -20.03 9.88 16.84
C SER A 174 -20.18 8.45 17.33
N ALA A 175 -21.08 8.23 18.28
CA ALA A 175 -21.44 6.88 18.73
C ALA A 175 -21.91 6.00 17.56
N PHE A 176 -22.61 6.60 16.59
CA PHE A 176 -23.05 5.91 15.38
C PHE A 176 -21.88 5.42 14.53
N SER A 177 -20.87 6.25 14.30
CA SER A 177 -19.66 5.87 13.55
C SER A 177 -18.92 4.73 14.21
N ARG A 178 -18.79 4.76 15.55
CA ARG A 178 -18.16 3.69 16.33
C ARG A 178 -18.89 2.35 16.17
N TRP A 179 -20.22 2.38 16.22
CA TRP A 179 -21.04 1.17 15.99
C TRP A 179 -20.91 0.63 14.57
N ILE A 180 -20.91 1.51 13.57
CA ILE A 180 -20.65 1.10 12.18
C ILE A 180 -19.27 0.45 12.07
N ALA A 181 -18.22 1.09 12.58
CA ALA A 181 -16.86 0.57 12.48
C ALA A 181 -16.72 -0.80 13.16
N LEU A 182 -17.26 -0.96 14.38
CA LEU A 182 -17.27 -2.24 15.07
C LEU A 182 -18.03 -3.31 14.28
N PHE A 183 -19.21 -2.97 13.78
CA PHE A 183 -20.01 -3.86 12.96
C PHE A 183 -19.26 -4.26 11.68
N THR A 184 -18.62 -3.31 10.98
CA THR A 184 -17.83 -3.58 9.78
C THR A 184 -16.66 -4.52 10.08
N VAL A 185 -15.90 -4.29 11.15
CA VAL A 185 -14.77 -5.16 11.52
C VAL A 185 -15.25 -6.57 11.86
N VAL A 186 -16.32 -6.70 12.65
CA VAL A 186 -16.90 -8.00 12.99
C VAL A 186 -17.45 -8.69 11.75
N ALA A 187 -18.14 -7.96 10.87
CA ALA A 187 -18.68 -8.50 9.63
C ALA A 187 -17.57 -8.98 8.71
N VAL A 188 -16.54 -8.17 8.46
CA VAL A 188 -15.38 -8.58 7.63
C VAL A 188 -14.67 -9.78 8.23
N GLY A 189 -14.47 -9.81 9.56
CA GLY A 189 -13.87 -10.96 10.26
C GLY A 189 -14.72 -12.22 10.14
N ALA A 190 -16.03 -12.11 10.34
CA ALA A 190 -16.96 -13.23 10.19
C ALA A 190 -17.02 -13.75 8.75
N PHE A 191 -17.08 -12.86 7.75
CA PHE A 191 -17.03 -13.24 6.34
C PHE A 191 -15.68 -13.89 6.00
N ALA A 192 -14.56 -13.38 6.49
CA ALA A 192 -13.25 -13.98 6.24
C ALA A 192 -13.12 -15.41 6.81
N VAL A 193 -13.84 -15.73 7.89
CA VAL A 193 -13.78 -17.05 8.54
C VAL A 193 -14.84 -18.02 8.00
N TYR A 194 -16.06 -17.55 7.75
CA TYR A 194 -17.22 -18.40 7.46
C TYR A 194 -17.68 -18.37 6.01
N ALA A 195 -17.26 -17.39 5.20
CA ALA A 195 -17.63 -17.38 3.79
C ALA A 195 -16.86 -18.48 3.05
N PRO A 196 -17.53 -19.23 2.16
CA PRO A 196 -16.83 -20.16 1.28
C PRO A 196 -15.83 -19.37 0.43
N GLY A 197 -14.56 -19.74 0.50
CA GLY A 197 -13.54 -19.21 -0.42
C GLY A 197 -13.97 -19.47 -1.86
N MET A 198 -13.90 -18.44 -2.71
CA MET A 198 -14.12 -18.59 -4.15
C MET A 198 -12.99 -19.38 -4.80
#